data_AF-C5KVE7-F1
#
_entry.id   AF-C5KVE7-F1
#
_cell.length_a   1.000
_cell.length_b   1.000
_cell.length_c   1.000
_cell.angle_alpha   90.00
_cell.angle_beta   90.00
_cell.angle_gamma   90.00
#
_symmetry.space_group_name_H-M   'P 1'
#
loop_
_entity.id
_entity.type
_entity.pdbx_description
1 polymer ?
#
loop_
_entity_poly.entity_id
_entity_poly.type
_entity_poly.pdbx_seq_one_letter_code
_entity_poly.pdbx_strand_id
1 'polypeptide(L)'
;DASDAQRALDFAVEHGAAASSHSFGGTYASRLLNTGFKNAAAAGHVALVAACNSRASLDDMAFYPCSYAQDSTSMLCVTASTSDATESS
;
A
#
# COMPACT_ATOMS: atom_id res chain seq x y z
N ASP A 1 -4.61 -9.18 -9.67
CA ASP A 1 -3.45 -10.09 -9.66
C ASP A 1 -2.21 -9.32 -9.19
N ALA A 2 -1.20 -9.97 -8.58
CA ALA A 2 0.02 -9.28 -8.16
C ALA A 2 0.86 -8.79 -9.36
N SER A 3 0.79 -9.48 -10.50
CA SER A 3 1.48 -9.08 -11.73
C SER A 3 0.88 -7.81 -12.35
N ASP A 4 -0.45 -7.69 -12.39
CA ASP A 4 -1.12 -6.49 -12.90
C ASP A 4 -0.88 -5.27 -12.00
N ALA A 5 -0.94 -5.47 -10.68
CA ALA A 5 -0.65 -4.41 -9.70
C ALA A 5 0.80 -3.90 -9.83
N GLN A 6 1.76 -4.81 -10.04
CA GLN A 6 3.16 -4.43 -10.30
C GLN A 6 3.29 -3.61 -11.58
N ARG A 7 2.68 -4.06 -12.68
CA ARG A 7 2.71 -3.34 -13.96
C ARG A 7 2.09 -1.94 -13.88
N ALA A 8 1.03 -1.79 -13.09
CA ALA A 8 0.40 -0.49 -12.85
C ALA A 8 1.31 0.46 -12.04
N LEU A 9 2.02 -0.06 -11.03
CA LEU A 9 3.01 0.71 -10.28
C LEU A 9 4.16 1.14 -11.18
N ASP A 10 4.73 0.21 -11.94
CA ASP A 10 5.85 0.49 -12.86
C ASP A 10 5.43 1.55 -13.90
N PHE A 11 4.23 1.43 -14.48
CA PHE A 11 3.68 2.43 -15.40
C PHE A 11 3.62 3.84 -14.76
N ALA A 12 3.14 3.96 -13.53
CA ALA A 12 3.06 5.24 -12.84
C ALA A 12 4.45 5.88 -12.64
N VAL A 13 5.43 5.07 -12.21
CA VAL A 13 6.82 5.52 -12.02
C VAL A 13 7.45 5.94 -13.35
N GLU A 14 7.31 5.12 -14.40
CA GLU A 14 7.85 5.38 -15.74
C GLU A 14 7.30 6.67 -16.37
N HIS A 15 6.05 7.02 -16.06
CA HIS A 15 5.40 8.23 -16.58
C HIS A 15 5.59 9.44 -15.65
N GLY A 16 6.51 9.36 -14.68
CA GLY A 16 6.90 10.49 -13.84
C GLY A 16 5.87 10.89 -12.81
N ALA A 17 4.93 10.01 -12.45
CA ALA A 17 4.05 10.28 -11.33
C ALA A 17 4.90 10.39 -10.04
N ALA A 18 4.71 11.45 -9.27
CA ALA A 18 5.37 11.60 -7.97
C ALA A 18 4.78 10.66 -6.91
N ALA A 19 3.49 10.31 -7.06
CA ALA A 19 2.78 9.42 -6.16
C ALA A 19 1.69 8.62 -6.86
N SER A 20 1.29 7.49 -6.28
CA SER A 20 0.17 6.66 -6.74
C SER A 20 -0.65 6.09 -5.57
N SER A 21 -1.92 5.79 -5.82
CA SER A 21 -2.87 5.29 -4.82
C SER A 21 -3.28 3.86 -5.15
N HIS A 22 -3.21 2.97 -4.16
CA HIS A 22 -3.38 1.53 -4.28
C HIS A 22 -4.48 1.04 -3.33
N SER A 23 -5.71 0.96 -3.84
CA SER A 23 -6.90 0.54 -3.09
C SER A 23 -7.18 -0.97 -3.21
N PHE A 24 -6.14 -1.78 -3.16
CA PHE A 24 -6.22 -3.24 -3.22
C PHE A 24 -5.37 -3.86 -2.12
N GLY A 25 -5.59 -5.14 -1.84
CA GLY A 25 -4.68 -5.90 -0.99
C GLY A 25 -5.15 -7.31 -0.67
N GLY A 26 -4.38 -7.98 0.18
CA GLY A 26 -4.65 -9.33 0.65
C GLY A 26 -3.76 -9.74 1.81
N THR A 27 -4.06 -10.89 2.42
CA THR A 27 -3.36 -11.39 3.61
C THR A 27 -2.02 -12.07 3.32
N TYR A 28 -1.71 -12.33 2.04
CA TYR A 28 -0.48 -13.00 1.63
C TYR A 28 0.53 -11.99 1.09
N ALA A 29 1.75 -12.06 1.62
CA ALA A 29 2.87 -11.29 1.09
C ALA A 29 3.23 -11.76 -0.32
N SER A 30 3.47 -10.80 -1.21
CA SER A 30 4.01 -11.01 -2.54
C SER A 30 5.42 -10.40 -2.64
N ARG A 31 6.42 -11.25 -2.87
CA ARG A 31 7.80 -10.80 -3.12
C ARG A 31 7.88 -9.82 -4.29
N LEU A 32 7.10 -10.08 -5.35
CA LEU A 32 7.04 -9.21 -6.54
C LEU A 32 6.61 -7.79 -6.15
N LEU A 33 5.49 -7.66 -5.44
CA LEU A 33 4.99 -6.34 -5.02
C LEU A 33 5.92 -5.66 -4.03
N ASN A 34 6.51 -6.40 -3.08
CA ASN A 34 7.46 -5.82 -2.13
C ASN A 34 8.67 -5.22 -2.86
N THR A 35 9.26 -5.96 -3.81
CA THR A 35 10.34 -5.45 -4.65
C THR A 35 9.89 -4.24 -5.48
N GLY A 36 8.69 -4.28 -6.05
CA GLY A 36 8.14 -3.16 -6.81
C GLY A 36 8.04 -1.87 -6.00
N PHE A 37 7.45 -1.93 -4.80
CA PHE A 37 7.36 -0.77 -3.92
C PHE A 37 8.74 -0.26 -3.47
N LYS A 38 9.72 -1.15 -3.25
CA LYS A 38 11.11 -0.74 -2.97
C LYS A 38 11.77 -0.03 -4.15
N ASN A 39 11.54 -0.52 -5.37
CA ASN A 39 12.05 0.12 -6.58
C ASN A 39 11.39 1.49 -6.83
N ALA A 40 10.07 1.57 -6.65
CA ALA A 40 9.34 2.83 -6.73
C ALA A 40 9.87 3.84 -5.69
N ALA A 41 10.09 3.40 -4.45
CA ALA A 41 10.70 4.23 -3.41
C ALA A 41 12.10 4.73 -3.79
N ALA A 42 12.95 3.87 -4.37
CA ALA A 42 14.28 4.24 -4.85
C ALA A 42 14.24 5.24 -6.02
N ALA A 43 13.15 5.25 -6.80
CA ALA A 43 12.88 6.24 -7.84
C ALA A 43 12.25 7.54 -7.30
N GLY A 44 12.09 7.69 -5.98
CA GLY A 44 11.48 8.87 -5.34
C GLY A 44 9.96 8.90 -5.42
N HIS A 45 9.30 7.79 -5.76
CA HIS A 45 7.85 7.68 -5.85
C HIS A 45 7.21 7.34 -4.49
N VAL A 46 6.14 8.04 -4.14
CA VAL A 46 5.37 7.79 -2.91
C VAL A 46 4.16 6.91 -3.20
N ALA A 47 3.98 5.82 -2.45
CA ALA A 47 2.82 4.94 -2.59
C ALA A 47 1.85 5.09 -1.42
N LEU A 48 0.58 5.41 -1.71
CA LEU A 48 -0.50 5.37 -0.74
C LEU A 48 -1.21 4.03 -0.83
N VAL A 49 -1.32 3.30 0.28
CA VAL A 49 -1.82 1.92 0.32
C VAL A 49 -2.91 1.76 1.40
N ALA A 50 -3.97 1.01 1.12
CA ALA A 50 -5.08 0.85 2.07
C ALA A 50 -4.82 -0.20 3.17
N ALA A 51 -5.25 0.08 4.40
CA ALA A 51 -5.09 -0.77 5.59
C ALA A 51 -6.05 -1.98 5.70
N CYS A 52 -6.89 -2.23 4.69
CA CYS A 52 -8.07 -3.12 4.76
C CYS A 52 -9.26 -2.54 5.53
N ASN A 53 -10.42 -3.18 5.39
CA ASN A 53 -11.69 -2.83 6.05
C ASN A 53 -12.16 -3.95 7.01
N SER A 54 -11.23 -4.71 7.59
CA SER A 54 -11.52 -5.88 8.43
C SER A 54 -11.78 -5.56 9.90
N ARG A 55 -11.60 -4.30 10.33
CA ARG A 55 -11.65 -3.88 11.75
C ARG A 55 -10.66 -4.67 12.64
N ALA A 56 -9.54 -5.12 12.06
CA ALA A 56 -8.50 -5.87 12.75
C ALA A 56 -7.19 -5.09 12.74
N SER A 57 -6.38 -5.24 13.80
CA SER A 57 -5.01 -4.72 13.81
C SER A 57 -4.18 -5.40 12.74
N LEU A 58 -3.31 -4.65 12.08
CA LEU A 58 -2.33 -5.21 11.15
C LEU A 58 -1.26 -6.05 11.85
N ASP A 59 -1.09 -5.86 13.15
CA ASP A 59 -0.20 -6.67 13.98
C ASP A 59 -0.77 -8.08 14.21
N ASP A 60 -2.11 -8.19 14.26
CA ASP A 60 -2.83 -9.46 14.42
C ASP A 60 -3.15 -10.11 13.06
N MET A 61 -3.44 -9.30 12.06
CA MET A 61 -3.81 -9.71 10.71
C MET A 61 -3.09 -8.83 9.67
N ALA A 62 -1.90 -9.26 9.27
CA ALA A 62 -1.16 -8.59 8.22
C ALA A 62 -1.99 -8.46 6.92
N PHE A 63 -1.92 -7.29 6.30
CA PHE A 63 -2.60 -6.99 5.04
C PHE A 63 -1.67 -6.22 4.11
N TYR A 64 -1.38 -6.81 2.96
CA TYR A 64 -0.42 -6.31 1.99
C TYR A 64 -1.15 -5.61 0.85
N PRO A 65 -0.63 -4.47 0.34
CA PRO A 65 0.72 -3.96 0.57
C PRO A 65 0.91 -3.08 1.82
N CYS A 66 -0.14 -2.75 2.57
CA CYS A 66 -0.03 -1.85 3.72
C CYS A 66 1.02 -2.28 4.76
N SER A 67 1.10 -3.57 5.12
CA SER A 67 2.08 -4.07 6.08
C SER A 67 3.55 -3.88 5.63
N TYR A 68 3.83 -3.63 4.34
CA TYR A 68 5.18 -3.28 3.88
C TYR A 68 5.63 -1.87 4.31
N ALA A 69 4.69 -0.98 4.67
CA ALA A 69 5.00 0.39 5.08
C ALA A 69 5.82 0.46 6.38
N GLN A 70 5.83 -0.61 7.18
CA GLN A 70 6.67 -0.71 8.39
C GLN A 70 8.17 -0.61 8.05
N ASP A 71 8.57 -1.04 6.85
CA ASP A 71 9.96 -1.05 6.39
C ASP A 71 10.29 0.04 5.35
N SER A 72 9.34 0.94 5.04
CA SER A 72 9.49 1.92 3.94
C SER A 72 8.84 3.26 4.24
N THR A 73 9.64 4.32 4.33
CA THR A 73 9.16 5.70 4.53
C THR A 73 8.47 6.29 3.29
N SER A 74 8.63 5.68 2.12
CA SER A 74 7.97 6.11 0.87
C SER A 74 6.60 5.44 0.68
N MET A 75 6.15 4.65 1.65
CA MET A 75 4.82 4.05 1.66
C MET A 75 4.00 4.62 2.81
N LEU A 76 2.78 5.08 2.51
CA LEU A 76 1.84 5.58 3.49
C LEU A 76 0.66 4.61 3.57
N CYS A 77 0.57 3.88 4.68
CA CYS A 77 -0.61 3.08 4.93
C CYS A 77 -1.74 3.93 5.51
N VAL A 78 -2.90 3.87 4.87
CA VAL A 78 -4.07 4.71 5.16
C VAL A 78 -5.22 3.84 5.67
N THR A 79 -5.69 4.16 6.87
CA THR A 79 -6.92 3.63 7.44
C THR A 79 -8.11 4.52 7.08
N ALA A 80 -9.33 3.97 7.13
CA ALA A 80 -10.54 4.74 6.97
C ALA A 80 -10.85 5.55 8.25
N SER A 81 -11.48 6.71 8.07
CA SER A 81 -12.07 7.50 9.16
C SER A 81 -13.47 7.91 8.73
N THR A 82 -14.34 8.13 9.70
CA THR A 82 -15.65 8.75 9.50
C THR A 82 -15.66 10.14 10.11
N SER A 83 -16.59 10.99 9.67
CA SER A 83 -16.87 12.30 10.28
C SER A 83 -17.68 12.19 11.56
N ASP A 84 -18.21 11.00 11.87
CA ASP A 84 -18.83 10.72 13.15
C ASP A 84 -17.74 10.44 14.19
N ALA A 85 -17.57 11.38 15.12
CA ALA A 85 -16.54 11.30 16.15
C ALA A 85 -16.76 10.13 17.14
N THR A 86 -17.90 9.44 17.09
CA THR A 86 -18.23 8.33 17.99
C THR A 86 -17.89 6.95 17.43
N GLU A 87 -17.64 6.84 16.13
CA GLU A 87 -17.25 5.58 15.47
C GLU A 87 -15.72 5.46 15.45
N SER A 88 -15.17 4.50 16.21
CA SER A 88 -13.77 4.12 16.09
C SER A 88 -13.57 3.16 14.92
N SER A 89 -12.58 3.46 14.08
CA SER A 89 -12.05 2.58 13.03
C SER A 89 -11.44 1.30 13.60
#